data_AF-L9M8V8-F1
#
_entry.id   AF-L9M8V8-F1
#
_cell.length_a   1.000
_cell.length_b   1.000
_cell.length_c   1.000
_cell.angle_alpha   90.00
_cell.angle_beta   90.00
_cell.angle_gamma   90.00
#
_symmetry.space_group_name_H-M   'P 1'
#
loop_
_entity.id
_entity.type
_entity.pdbx_description
1 polymer ?
#
loop_
_entity_poly.entity_id
_entity_poly.type
_entity_poly.pdbx_seq_one_letter_code
_entity_poly.pdbx_strand_id
1 'polypeptide(L)'
;MFSWKNIKDTFNDKVKNSESTKDKTLGLAEVIGKTVVAGATKLAQEAPSLLLNLAEANNDQIKKNAKEVINDPNETIENKQKAKSYLNNIENIQSDINERKQGLDNYRKSFNYADRQTKEQNKEENKESIENKISSLEAVKKTVTKRMKNLRRDKFELNQSIKNFKNIDEENLIIQKISDIDTNYKNYEKELYNLNKNLEKIKKRMINK
;
A
#
# COMPACT_ATOMS: atom_id res chain seq x y z
N MET A 1 11.43 -9.13 29.09
CA MET A 1 10.85 -8.62 27.82
C MET A 1 10.92 -7.11 27.85
N PHE A 2 11.71 -6.48 26.96
CA PHE A 2 11.84 -5.01 26.92
C PHE A 2 10.61 -4.43 26.21
N SER A 3 9.93 -3.47 26.84
CA SER A 3 8.75 -2.81 26.29
C SER A 3 8.94 -1.30 26.21
N TRP A 4 8.34 -0.68 25.19
CA TRP A 4 8.27 0.77 25.06
C TRP A 4 7.65 1.45 26.27
N LYS A 5 6.69 0.76 26.92
CA LYS A 5 6.08 1.20 28.17
C LYS A 5 7.14 1.34 29.27
N ASN A 6 7.99 0.33 29.46
CA ASN A 6 9.05 0.37 30.47
C ASN A 6 10.06 1.51 30.23
N ILE A 7 10.39 1.80 28.97
CA ILE A 7 11.28 2.93 28.62
C ILE A 7 10.62 4.27 28.99
N LYS A 8 9.35 4.44 28.63
CA LYS A 8 8.59 5.67 28.87
C LYS A 8 8.35 5.91 30.36
N ASP A 9 8.03 4.85 31.10
CA ASP A 9 7.83 4.91 32.55
C ASP A 9 9.15 5.30 33.24
N THR A 10 10.27 4.69 32.84
CA THR A 10 11.61 5.07 33.35
C THR A 10 11.93 6.54 33.09
N PHE A 11 11.63 7.05 31.90
CA PHE A 11 11.83 8.46 31.56
C PHE A 11 10.95 9.38 32.43
N ASN A 12 9.66 9.08 32.55
CA ASN A 12 8.76 9.91 33.34
C ASN A 12 9.15 9.91 34.82
N ASP A 13 9.42 8.74 35.40
CA ASP A 13 9.66 8.60 36.84
C ASP A 13 11.04 9.12 37.24
N LYS A 14 12.09 8.77 36.49
CA LYS A 14 13.48 9.05 36.89
C LYS A 14 14.06 10.30 36.26
N VAL A 15 13.52 10.76 35.13
CA VAL A 15 14.05 11.95 34.42
C VAL A 15 13.11 13.15 34.56
N LYS A 16 11.82 12.99 34.24
CA LYS A 16 10.87 14.11 34.23
C LYS A 16 10.43 14.52 35.63
N ASN A 17 10.09 13.56 36.48
CA ASN A 17 9.50 13.79 37.79
C ASN A 17 10.54 13.85 38.92
N SER A 18 11.81 13.58 38.63
CA SER A 18 12.86 13.66 39.64
C SER A 18 13.17 15.12 39.98
N GLU A 19 13.41 15.40 41.26
CA GLU A 19 13.88 16.71 41.75
C GLU A 19 15.43 16.78 41.77
N SER A 20 16.10 15.64 41.91
CA SER A 20 17.55 15.54 42.05
C SER A 20 18.24 15.40 40.69
N THR A 21 19.23 16.26 40.44
CA THR A 21 20.09 16.20 39.25
C THR A 21 20.77 14.84 39.08
N LYS A 22 21.20 14.22 40.19
CA LYS A 22 21.86 12.91 40.17
C LYS A 22 20.91 11.84 39.65
N ASP A 23 19.66 11.85 40.12
CA ASP A 23 18.65 10.89 39.73
C ASP A 23 18.19 11.11 38.28
N LYS A 24 18.11 12.38 37.83
CA LYS A 24 17.88 12.71 36.42
C LYS A 24 18.97 12.13 35.51
N THR A 25 20.23 12.27 35.93
CA THR A 25 21.40 11.81 35.15
C THR A 25 21.43 10.28 35.05
N LEU A 26 21.24 9.59 36.18
CA LEU A 26 21.16 8.13 36.22
C LEU A 26 19.94 7.60 35.46
N GLY A 27 18.80 8.28 35.59
CA GLY A 27 17.58 7.96 34.86
C GLY A 27 17.76 8.08 33.34
N LEU A 28 18.45 9.11 32.87
CA LEU A 28 18.79 9.27 31.44
C LEU A 28 19.74 8.19 30.95
N ALA A 29 20.77 7.83 31.71
CA ALA A 29 21.67 6.73 31.37
C ALA A 29 20.92 5.38 31.27
N GLU A 30 19.97 5.14 32.17
CA GLU A 30 19.11 3.95 32.14
C GLU A 30 18.17 3.95 30.92
N VAL A 31 17.58 5.10 30.57
CA VAL A 31 16.77 5.25 29.35
C VAL A 31 17.61 4.98 28.09
N ILE A 32 18.85 5.45 28.04
CA ILE A 32 19.79 5.14 26.95
C ILE A 32 20.05 3.64 26.85
N GLY A 33 20.46 3.00 27.95
CA GLY A 33 20.71 1.56 27.98
C GLY A 33 19.50 0.76 27.49
N LYS A 34 18.29 1.11 27.97
CA LYS A 34 17.06 0.44 27.57
C LYS A 34 16.68 0.70 26.10
N THR A 35 16.92 1.90 25.58
CA THR A 35 16.59 2.25 24.19
C THR A 35 17.56 1.64 23.17
N VAL A 36 18.85 1.55 23.50
CA VAL A 36 19.85 0.85 22.70
C VAL A 36 19.50 -0.64 22.61
N VAL A 37 19.21 -1.28 23.75
CA VAL A 37 18.86 -2.73 23.79
C VAL A 37 17.52 -3.01 23.07
N ALA A 38 16.57 -2.07 23.09
CA ALA A 38 15.28 -2.23 22.44
C ALA A 38 15.25 -1.83 20.95
N GLY A 39 16.37 -1.37 20.37
CA GLY A 39 16.41 -0.86 18.99
C GLY A 39 15.57 0.42 18.78
N ALA A 40 15.22 1.13 19.85
CA ALA A 40 14.42 2.35 19.83
C ALA A 40 15.30 3.56 19.48
N THR A 41 15.61 3.70 18.19
CA THR A 41 16.60 4.66 17.68
C THR A 41 16.29 6.12 18.00
N LYS A 42 15.03 6.54 18.03
CA LYS A 42 14.67 7.96 18.17
C LYS A 42 14.95 8.55 19.56
N LEU A 43 14.66 7.82 20.64
CA LEU A 43 15.03 8.26 22.00
C LEU A 43 16.53 8.09 22.27
N ALA A 44 17.14 7.02 21.74
CA ALA A 44 18.59 6.83 21.82
C ALA A 44 19.36 7.95 21.12
N GLN A 45 18.78 8.56 20.09
CA GLN A 45 19.36 9.72 19.39
C GLN A 45 19.28 11.02 20.20
N GLU A 46 18.20 11.24 20.95
CA GLU A 46 17.97 12.50 21.68
C GLU A 46 18.62 12.52 23.06
N ALA A 47 18.81 11.35 23.68
CA ALA A 47 19.27 11.23 25.05
C ALA A 47 20.72 11.72 25.32
N PRO A 48 21.71 11.52 24.42
CA PRO A 48 23.04 12.12 24.58
C PRO A 48 23.01 13.65 24.67
N SER A 49 22.17 14.29 23.84
CA SER A 49 21.99 15.75 23.86
C SER A 49 21.34 16.22 25.16
N LEU A 50 20.36 15.47 25.68
CA LEU A 50 19.72 15.76 26.97
C LEU A 50 20.70 15.64 28.15
N LEU A 51 21.58 14.64 28.13
CA LEU A 51 22.65 14.49 29.13
C LEU A 51 23.64 15.65 29.08
N LEU A 52 24.07 16.08 27.90
CA LEU A 52 24.99 17.20 27.76
C LEU A 52 24.36 18.52 28.25
N ASN A 53 23.08 18.76 27.96
CA ASN A 53 22.38 19.95 28.45
C ASN A 53 22.24 19.95 29.98
N LEU A 54 22.03 18.79 30.60
CA LEU A 54 22.02 18.69 32.07
C LEU A 54 23.42 18.90 32.67
N ALA A 55 24.46 18.39 32.03
CA ALA A 55 25.84 18.60 32.46
C ALA A 55 26.21 20.10 32.42
N GLU A 56 25.78 20.83 31.37
CA GLU A 56 25.96 22.28 31.29
C GLU A 56 25.22 23.04 32.38
N ALA A 57 23.93 22.73 32.59
CA ALA A 57 23.13 23.38 33.63
C ALA A 57 23.76 23.21 35.02
N ASN A 58 24.35 22.03 35.29
CA ASN A 58 25.10 21.81 36.51
C ASN A 58 26.41 22.59 36.56
N ASN A 59 27.17 22.61 35.47
CA ASN A 59 28.41 23.38 35.40
C ASN A 59 28.17 24.86 35.68
N ASP A 60 27.10 25.44 35.14
CA ASP A 60 26.73 26.84 35.38
C ASP A 60 26.38 27.08 36.85
N GLN A 61 25.63 26.17 37.49
CA GLN A 61 25.32 26.25 38.91
C GLN A 61 26.58 26.11 39.79
N ILE A 62 27.47 25.19 39.47
CA ILE A 62 28.72 24.99 40.22
C ILE A 62 29.64 26.21 40.05
N LYS A 63 29.72 26.80 38.84
CA LYS A 63 30.44 28.06 38.61
C LYS A 63 29.89 29.18 39.47
N LYS A 64 28.56 29.29 39.59
CA LYS A 64 27.92 30.29 40.44
C LYS A 64 28.31 30.11 41.90
N ASN A 65 28.14 28.90 42.43
CA ASN A 65 28.49 28.58 43.82
C ASN A 65 29.99 28.81 44.10
N ALA A 66 30.88 28.42 43.19
CA ALA A 66 32.32 28.62 43.33
C ALA A 66 32.70 30.12 43.32
N LYS A 67 32.03 30.95 42.50
CA LYS A 67 32.22 32.41 42.52
C LYS A 67 31.73 33.03 43.82
N GLU A 68 30.63 32.56 44.38
CA GLU A 68 30.11 33.00 45.69
C GLU A 68 31.13 32.73 46.81
N VAL A 69 31.70 31.51 46.86
CA VAL A 69 32.76 31.12 47.83
C VAL A 69 34.03 31.97 47.67
N ILE A 70 34.44 32.27 46.43
CA ILE A 70 35.64 33.09 46.18
C ILE A 70 35.44 34.53 46.67
N ASN A 71 34.24 35.07 46.49
CA ASN A 71 33.92 36.46 46.78
C ASN A 71 33.48 36.70 48.23
N ASP A 72 33.19 35.65 49.00
CA ASP A 72 32.81 35.78 50.42
C ASP A 72 34.02 36.24 51.27
N PRO A 73 33.96 37.42 51.92
CA PRO A 73 35.06 37.91 52.75
C PRO A 73 35.32 37.04 54.00
N ASN A 74 34.33 36.29 54.49
CA ASN A 74 34.43 35.46 55.70
C ASN A 74 34.96 34.05 55.44
N GLU A 75 35.12 33.68 54.17
CA GLU A 75 35.53 32.34 53.77
C GLU A 75 37.05 32.13 53.82
N THR A 76 37.48 30.92 54.15
CA THR A 76 38.90 30.58 54.35
C THR A 76 39.71 30.64 53.05
N ILE A 77 41.01 30.95 53.16
CA ILE A 77 41.93 30.98 52.01
C ILE A 77 41.99 29.62 51.30
N GLU A 78 41.95 28.53 52.07
CA GLU A 78 41.97 27.15 51.54
C GLU A 78 40.70 26.86 50.71
N ASN A 79 39.51 27.24 51.20
CA ASN A 79 38.26 27.05 50.46
C ASN A 79 38.20 27.90 49.19
N LYS A 80 38.73 29.14 49.25
CA LYS A 80 38.87 30.00 48.06
C LYS A 80 39.82 29.41 47.01
N GLN A 81 40.93 28.79 47.43
CA GLN A 81 41.84 28.11 46.52
C GLN A 81 41.21 26.86 45.90
N LYS A 82 40.50 26.04 46.69
CA LYS A 82 39.73 24.89 46.17
C LYS A 82 38.68 25.35 45.15
N ALA A 83 37.92 26.40 45.45
CA ALA A 83 36.91 26.96 44.54
C ALA A 83 37.52 27.46 43.22
N LYS A 84 38.70 28.11 43.25
CA LYS A 84 39.45 28.50 42.04
C LYS A 84 39.89 27.29 41.21
N SER A 85 40.40 26.25 41.85
CA SER A 85 40.77 24.99 41.18
C SER A 85 39.55 24.32 40.52
N TYR A 86 38.41 24.29 41.21
CA TYR A 86 37.15 23.80 40.64
C TYR A 86 36.70 24.60 39.43
N LEU A 87 36.79 25.94 39.47
CA LEU A 87 36.45 26.79 38.33
C LEU A 87 37.28 26.47 37.08
N ASN A 88 38.61 26.35 37.22
CA ASN A 88 39.48 25.95 36.10
C ASN A 88 39.11 24.58 35.54
N ASN A 89 38.81 23.61 36.39
CA ASN A 89 38.41 22.26 35.95
C ASN A 89 37.07 22.29 35.18
N ILE A 90 36.12 23.12 35.61
CA ILE A 90 34.82 23.24 34.92
C ILE A 90 34.98 23.88 33.54
N GLU A 91 35.88 24.84 33.37
CA GLU A 91 36.15 25.43 32.05
C GLU A 91 36.65 24.37 31.05
N ASN A 92 37.55 23.49 31.48
CA ASN A 92 38.01 22.36 30.66
C ASN A 92 36.86 21.41 30.32
N ILE A 93 36.04 21.02 31.31
CA ILE A 93 34.87 20.16 31.10
C ILE A 93 33.87 20.79 30.11
N GLN A 94 33.70 22.11 30.16
CA GLN A 94 32.77 22.81 29.26
C GLN A 94 33.29 22.87 27.83
N SER A 95 34.61 22.97 27.64
CA SER A 95 35.24 22.80 26.33
C SER A 95 34.95 21.41 25.76
N ASP A 96 35.17 20.35 26.53
CA ASP A 96 34.91 18.97 26.11
C ASP A 96 33.42 18.72 25.77
N ILE A 97 32.51 19.31 26.56
CA ILE A 97 31.07 19.24 26.30
C ILE A 97 30.73 19.90 24.96
N ASN A 98 31.31 21.07 24.65
CA ASN A 98 31.06 21.79 23.40
C ASN A 98 31.57 21.00 22.19
N GLU A 99 32.75 20.40 22.26
CA GLU A 99 33.27 19.53 21.19
C GLU A 99 32.37 18.32 20.97
N ARG A 100 31.91 17.67 22.05
CA ARG A 100 31.00 16.53 21.96
C ARG A 100 29.64 16.92 21.38
N LYS A 101 29.13 18.12 21.68
CA LYS A 101 27.90 18.65 21.07
C LYS A 101 28.04 18.81 19.57
N GLN A 102 29.12 19.43 19.10
CA GLN A 102 29.38 19.57 17.67
C GLN A 102 29.49 18.20 16.97
N GLY A 103 30.15 17.23 17.61
CA GLY A 103 30.24 15.86 17.12
C GLY A 103 28.86 15.19 16.98
N LEU A 104 27.99 15.34 17.99
CA LEU A 104 26.62 14.81 17.93
C LEU A 104 25.76 15.49 16.86
N ASP A 105 25.87 16.81 16.70
CA ASP A 105 25.15 17.53 15.66
C ASP A 105 25.56 17.08 14.26
N ASN A 106 26.86 16.85 14.04
CA ASN A 106 27.37 16.30 12.79
C ASN A 106 26.87 14.87 12.55
N TYR A 107 26.90 14.01 13.57
CA TYR A 107 26.35 12.66 13.47
C TYR A 107 24.86 12.67 13.12
N ARG A 108 24.08 13.56 13.75
CA ARG A 108 22.64 13.72 13.48
C ARG A 108 22.38 14.17 12.04
N LYS A 109 23.19 15.10 11.51
CA LYS A 109 23.09 15.55 10.11
C LYS A 109 23.37 14.39 9.14
N SER A 110 24.46 13.65 9.35
CA SER A 110 24.81 12.51 8.49
C SER A 110 23.77 11.39 8.52
N PHE A 111 23.24 11.07 9.70
CA PHE A 111 22.17 10.07 9.82
C PHE A 111 20.89 10.50 9.09
N ASN A 112 20.46 11.75 9.27
CA ASN A 112 19.28 12.29 8.59
C ASN A 112 19.46 12.31 7.06
N TYR A 113 20.67 12.57 6.58
CA TYR A 113 20.98 12.51 5.15
C TYR A 113 20.85 11.06 4.62
N ALA A 114 21.43 10.09 5.31
CA ALA A 114 21.34 8.68 4.93
C ALA A 114 19.88 8.18 4.92
N ASP A 115 19.10 8.48 5.95
CA ASP A 115 17.67 8.09 6.02
C ASP A 115 16.86 8.70 4.87
N ARG A 116 17.15 9.95 4.47
CA ARG A 116 16.54 10.57 3.29
C ARG A 116 16.90 9.84 2.02
N GLN A 117 18.18 9.54 1.79
CA GLN A 117 18.65 8.83 0.60
C GLN A 117 17.97 7.46 0.46
N THR A 118 17.89 6.68 1.54
CA THR A 118 17.21 5.38 1.52
C THR A 118 15.72 5.51 1.20
N LYS A 119 15.04 6.51 1.77
CA LYS A 119 13.63 6.77 1.45
C LYS A 119 13.42 7.21 0.01
N GLU A 120 14.36 7.94 -0.56
CA GLU A 120 14.29 8.44 -1.93
C GLU A 120 14.55 7.33 -2.95
N GLN A 121 15.54 6.47 -2.70
CA GLN A 121 15.79 5.24 -3.48
C GLN A 121 14.56 4.34 -3.49
N ASN A 122 13.99 4.05 -2.31
CA ASN A 122 12.79 3.22 -2.21
C ASN A 122 11.58 3.83 -2.96
N LYS A 123 11.48 5.17 -3.04
CA LYS A 123 10.43 5.83 -3.82
C LYS A 123 10.64 5.67 -5.32
N GLU A 124 11.88 5.82 -5.80
CA GLU A 124 12.18 5.72 -7.22
C GLU A 124 11.97 4.28 -7.72
N GLU A 125 12.42 3.28 -6.96
CA GLU A 125 12.19 1.86 -7.28
C GLU A 125 10.68 1.52 -7.36
N ASN A 126 9.90 2.06 -6.42
CA ASN A 126 8.44 1.87 -6.44
C ASN A 126 7.77 2.56 -7.64
N LYS A 127 8.26 3.76 -8.00
CA LYS A 127 7.75 4.50 -9.16
C LYS A 127 8.02 3.74 -10.46
N GLU A 128 9.25 3.25 -10.66
CA GLU A 128 9.62 2.45 -11.83
C GLU A 128 8.77 1.16 -11.92
N SER A 129 8.55 0.48 -10.79
CA SER A 129 7.69 -0.71 -10.71
C SER A 129 6.24 -0.41 -11.11
N ILE A 130 5.71 0.74 -10.69
CA ILE A 130 4.35 1.18 -11.04
C ILE A 130 4.26 1.55 -12.52
N GLU A 131 5.25 2.27 -13.05
CA GLU A 131 5.30 2.65 -14.47
C GLU A 131 5.31 1.40 -15.37
N ASN A 132 6.13 0.40 -15.04
CA ASN A 132 6.16 -0.88 -15.74
C ASN A 132 4.81 -1.61 -15.71
N LYS A 133 4.13 -1.62 -14.55
CA LYS A 133 2.78 -2.20 -14.42
C LYS A 133 1.77 -1.44 -15.28
N ILE A 134 1.81 -0.11 -15.30
CA ILE A 134 0.92 0.71 -16.13
C ILE A 134 1.12 0.37 -17.60
N SER A 135 2.36 0.34 -18.10
CA SER A 135 2.64 -0.01 -19.50
C SER A 135 2.14 -1.41 -19.85
N SER A 136 2.28 -2.38 -18.96
CA SER A 136 1.74 -3.74 -19.17
C SER A 136 0.21 -3.77 -19.27
N LEU A 137 -0.48 -3.01 -18.42
CA LEU A 137 -1.94 -2.90 -18.41
C LEU A 137 -2.45 -2.19 -19.66
N GLU A 138 -1.74 -1.17 -20.14
CA GLU A 138 -2.08 -0.48 -21.39
C GLU A 138 -1.97 -1.42 -22.60
N ALA A 139 -0.95 -2.26 -22.65
CA ALA A 139 -0.78 -3.27 -23.70
C ALA A 139 -1.93 -4.31 -23.68
N VAL A 140 -2.32 -4.77 -22.48
CA VAL A 140 -3.47 -5.66 -22.30
C VAL A 140 -4.77 -4.98 -22.74
N LYS A 141 -5.00 -3.73 -22.30
CA LYS A 141 -6.18 -2.94 -22.68
C LYS A 141 -6.30 -2.80 -24.21
N LYS A 142 -5.19 -2.53 -24.90
CA LYS A 142 -5.15 -2.44 -26.37
C LYS A 142 -5.54 -3.76 -27.03
N THR A 143 -5.02 -4.87 -26.53
CA THR A 143 -5.32 -6.23 -27.01
C THR A 143 -6.80 -6.59 -26.81
N VAL A 144 -7.34 -6.35 -25.61
CA VAL A 144 -8.75 -6.59 -25.30
C VAL A 144 -9.67 -5.74 -26.17
N THR A 145 -9.33 -4.46 -26.36
CA THR A 145 -10.10 -3.55 -27.22
C THR A 145 -10.15 -4.06 -28.66
N LYS A 146 -9.03 -4.55 -29.20
CA LYS A 146 -8.99 -5.15 -30.55
C LYS A 146 -9.88 -6.39 -30.62
N ARG A 147 -9.80 -7.28 -29.62
CA ARG A 147 -10.63 -8.50 -29.56
C ARG A 147 -12.13 -8.18 -29.49
N MET A 148 -12.51 -7.16 -28.71
CA MET A 148 -13.91 -6.70 -28.63
C MET A 148 -14.43 -6.16 -29.97
N LYS A 149 -13.60 -5.42 -30.72
CA LYS A 149 -13.99 -4.95 -32.07
C LYS A 149 -14.24 -6.12 -33.02
N ASN A 150 -13.38 -7.13 -33.02
CA ASN A 150 -13.56 -8.32 -33.85
C ASN A 150 -14.84 -9.07 -33.48
N LEU A 151 -15.06 -9.35 -32.19
CA LEU A 151 -16.27 -10.03 -31.72
C LEU A 151 -17.57 -9.27 -32.09
N ARG A 152 -17.54 -7.93 -32.08
CA ARG A 152 -18.69 -7.13 -32.54
C ARG A 152 -18.93 -7.31 -34.04
N ARG A 153 -17.87 -7.42 -34.84
CA ARG A 153 -17.96 -7.69 -36.28
C ARG A 153 -18.53 -9.08 -36.53
N ASP A 154 -17.98 -10.10 -35.87
CA ASP A 154 -18.43 -11.49 -36.00
C ASP A 154 -19.90 -11.63 -35.61
N LYS A 155 -20.32 -10.98 -34.50
CA LYS A 155 -21.73 -10.95 -34.08
C LYS A 155 -22.63 -10.30 -35.13
N PHE A 156 -22.17 -9.22 -35.78
CA PHE A 156 -22.93 -8.57 -36.84
C PHE A 156 -23.07 -9.48 -38.07
N GLU A 157 -21.98 -10.10 -38.52
CA GLU A 157 -21.96 -11.05 -39.64
C GLU A 157 -22.90 -12.23 -39.37
N LEU A 158 -22.80 -12.85 -38.18
CA LEU A 158 -23.70 -13.93 -37.76
C LEU A 158 -25.17 -13.51 -37.76
N ASN A 159 -25.48 -12.31 -37.29
CA ASN A 159 -26.85 -11.80 -37.32
C ASN A 159 -27.40 -11.61 -38.75
N GLN A 160 -26.55 -11.22 -39.70
CA GLN A 160 -26.95 -11.14 -41.11
C GLN A 160 -27.17 -12.54 -41.70
N SER A 161 -26.27 -13.49 -41.42
CA SER A 161 -26.46 -14.88 -41.83
C SER A 161 -27.76 -15.47 -41.27
N ILE A 162 -28.06 -15.25 -39.98
CA ILE A 162 -29.32 -15.70 -39.36
C ILE A 162 -30.55 -15.08 -40.05
N LYS A 163 -30.52 -13.80 -40.40
CA LYS A 163 -31.61 -13.17 -41.15
C LYS A 163 -31.81 -13.82 -42.51
N ASN A 164 -30.72 -14.10 -43.24
CA ASN A 164 -30.80 -14.76 -44.54
C ASN A 164 -31.37 -16.18 -44.41
N PHE A 165 -30.98 -16.94 -43.38
CA PHE A 165 -31.56 -18.27 -43.10
C PHE A 165 -33.04 -18.21 -42.69
N LYS A 166 -33.47 -17.16 -41.98
CA LYS A 166 -34.89 -16.98 -41.62
C LYS A 166 -35.76 -16.50 -42.78
N ASN A 167 -35.17 -15.87 -43.79
CA ASN A 167 -35.83 -15.46 -45.02
C ASN A 167 -35.85 -16.58 -46.08
N ILE A 168 -35.66 -17.83 -45.68
CA ILE A 168 -35.83 -18.98 -46.57
C ILE A 168 -37.33 -19.13 -46.84
N ASP A 169 -37.80 -18.36 -47.82
CA ASP A 169 -39.07 -18.53 -48.51
C ASP A 169 -39.23 -19.95 -49.09
N GLU A 170 -38.15 -20.74 -49.18
CA GLU A 170 -38.19 -22.13 -49.62
C GLU A 170 -39.00 -23.02 -48.68
N GLU A 171 -39.00 -22.79 -47.36
CA GLU A 171 -39.82 -23.60 -46.44
C GLU A 171 -41.31 -23.34 -46.69
N ASN A 172 -41.71 -22.07 -46.80
CA ASN A 172 -43.09 -21.69 -47.12
C ASN A 172 -43.49 -22.15 -48.54
N LEU A 173 -42.59 -22.06 -49.52
CA LEU A 173 -42.82 -22.50 -50.90
C LEU A 173 -42.95 -24.02 -50.99
N ILE A 174 -42.15 -24.77 -50.23
CA ILE A 174 -42.25 -26.24 -50.15
C ILE A 174 -43.55 -26.64 -49.47
N ILE A 175 -43.95 -25.98 -48.38
CA ILE A 175 -45.22 -26.21 -47.70
C ILE A 175 -46.39 -25.97 -48.67
N GLN A 176 -46.35 -24.88 -49.45
CA GLN A 176 -47.39 -24.57 -50.43
C GLN A 176 -47.45 -25.63 -51.54
N LYS A 177 -46.30 -26.04 -52.10
CA LYS A 177 -46.24 -27.12 -53.11
C LYS A 177 -46.75 -28.46 -52.58
N ILE A 178 -46.44 -28.81 -51.33
CA ILE A 178 -46.97 -30.02 -50.68
C ILE A 178 -48.49 -29.95 -50.55
N SER A 179 -49.03 -28.80 -50.14
CA SER A 179 -50.48 -28.57 -50.02
C SER A 179 -51.19 -28.69 -51.38
N ASP A 180 -50.59 -28.16 -52.45
CA ASP A 180 -51.14 -28.27 -53.80
C ASP A 180 -51.14 -29.73 -54.29
N ILE A 181 -50.05 -30.47 -54.02
CA ILE A 181 -49.95 -31.90 -54.35
C ILE A 181 -51.01 -32.71 -53.60
N ASP A 182 -51.21 -32.48 -52.29
CA ASP A 182 -52.21 -33.19 -51.48
C ASP A 182 -53.64 -32.92 -51.97
N THR A 183 -53.92 -31.68 -52.38
CA THR A 183 -55.21 -31.30 -52.97
C THR A 183 -55.46 -32.05 -54.29
N ASN A 184 -54.47 -32.10 -55.17
CA ASN A 184 -54.57 -32.81 -56.44
C ASN A 184 -54.73 -34.32 -56.23
N TYR A 185 -53.99 -34.91 -55.29
CA TYR A 185 -54.11 -36.32 -54.95
C TYR A 185 -55.53 -36.70 -54.52
N LYS A 186 -56.14 -35.91 -53.61
CA LYS A 186 -57.52 -36.11 -53.16
C LYS A 186 -58.55 -35.99 -54.29
N ASN A 187 -58.29 -35.13 -55.28
CA ASN A 187 -59.16 -35.01 -56.46
C ASN A 187 -59.05 -36.24 -57.36
N TYR A 188 -57.83 -36.71 -57.65
CA TYR A 188 -57.63 -37.94 -58.42
C TYR A 188 -58.21 -39.17 -57.74
N GLU A 189 -58.12 -39.26 -56.42
CA GLU A 189 -58.72 -40.35 -55.64
C GLU A 189 -60.25 -40.38 -55.79
N LYS A 190 -60.91 -39.22 -55.76
CA LYS A 190 -62.35 -39.09 -56.02
C LYS A 190 -62.71 -39.49 -57.45
N GLU A 191 -61.93 -39.06 -58.44
CA GLU A 191 -62.13 -39.42 -59.85
C GLU A 191 -62.01 -40.93 -60.07
N LEU A 192 -60.97 -41.56 -59.52
CA LEU A 192 -60.78 -43.02 -59.56
C LEU A 192 -61.92 -43.78 -58.91
N TYR A 193 -62.38 -43.33 -57.74
CA TYR A 193 -63.53 -43.93 -57.07
C TYR A 193 -64.79 -43.87 -57.95
N ASN A 194 -65.06 -42.71 -58.57
CA ASN A 194 -66.19 -42.54 -59.47
C ASN A 194 -66.07 -43.40 -60.72
N LEU A 195 -64.87 -43.49 -61.32
CA LEU A 195 -64.61 -44.33 -62.48
C LEU A 195 -64.82 -45.81 -62.16
N ASN A 196 -64.29 -46.30 -61.03
CA ASN A 196 -64.49 -47.67 -60.56
C ASN A 196 -65.97 -47.98 -60.33
N LYS A 197 -66.71 -47.08 -59.68
CA LYS A 197 -68.15 -47.23 -59.48
C LYS A 197 -68.90 -47.33 -60.82
N ASN A 198 -68.51 -46.54 -61.82
CA ASN A 198 -69.11 -46.59 -63.15
C ASN A 198 -68.75 -47.88 -63.91
N LEU A 199 -67.49 -48.33 -63.84
CA LEU A 199 -67.06 -49.61 -64.41
C LEU A 199 -67.86 -50.79 -63.81
N GLU A 200 -68.05 -50.81 -62.49
CA GLU A 200 -68.85 -51.85 -61.84
C GLU A 200 -70.32 -51.83 -62.30
N LYS A 201 -70.91 -50.64 -62.51
CA LYS A 201 -72.25 -50.55 -63.12
C LYS A 201 -72.28 -51.13 -64.53
N ILE A 202 -71.27 -50.85 -65.37
CA ILE A 202 -71.18 -51.37 -66.73
C ILE A 202 -71.02 -52.89 -66.72
N LYS A 203 -70.10 -53.43 -65.90
CA LYS A 203 -69.91 -54.88 -65.74
C LYS A 203 -71.20 -55.59 -65.37
N LYS A 204 -71.95 -55.07 -64.38
CA LYS A 204 -73.26 -55.62 -63.99
C LYS A 204 -74.27 -55.63 -65.14
N ARG A 205 -74.29 -54.58 -65.98
CA ARG A 205 -75.16 -54.52 -67.17
C ARG A 205 -74.76 -55.51 -68.26
N MET A 206 -73.48 -55.84 -68.39
CA MET A 206 -73.00 -56.83 -69.36
C MET A 206 -73.30 -58.27 -68.94
N ILE A 207 -73.28 -58.57 -67.63
CA ILE A 207 -73.57 -59.91 -67.11
C ILE A 207 -75.07 -60.25 -67.16
N ASN A 208 -75.95 -59.24 -67.11
CA ASN A 208 -77.41 -59.41 -67.14
C ASN A 208 -78.02 -59.31 -68.55
N LYS A 209 -77.21 -59.44 -69.61
CA LYS A 209 -77.65 -59.54 -71.01
C LYS A 209 -77.40 -60.95 -71.52
#